data_AF-A0A916QCJ1-F1
#
_entry.id   AF-A0A916QCJ1-F1
#
_cell.length_a   1.000
_cell.length_b   1.000
_cell.length_c   1.000
_cell.angle_alpha   90.00
_cell.angle_beta   90.00
_cell.angle_gamma   90.00
#
_symmetry.space_group_name_H-M   'P 1'
#
loop_
_entity.id
_entity.type
_entity.pdbx_description
1 polymer ?
#
loop_
_entity_poly.entity_id
_entity_poly.type
_entity_poly.pdbx_seq_one_letter_code
_entity_poly.pdbx_strand_id
1 'polypeptide(L)'
;MQQTIDRFQDHAPKAMEILDEGFDDAVAVLMLPAPYRVKTRTTNAVERLNSEIRRRERVIRIFPNRESVYRLIGALLMEQDEKWAMGNIYFDMTEFKHWRKERVKASNKVVRLG
;
A
#
# COMPACT_ATOMS: atom_id res chain seq x y z
N MET A 1 -14.51 11.27 12.67
CA MET A 1 -13.88 10.26 13.53
C MET A 1 -14.81 9.89 14.69
N GLN A 2 -15.15 10.85 15.56
CA GLN A 2 -16.01 10.62 16.73
C GLN A 2 -17.32 9.88 16.43
N GLN A 3 -18.06 10.29 15.38
CA GLN A 3 -19.29 9.62 14.96
C GLN A 3 -19.12 8.13 14.61
N THR A 4 -17.95 7.74 14.09
CA THR A 4 -17.65 6.34 13.76
C THR A 4 -17.32 5.56 15.02
N ILE A 5 -16.49 6.14 15.90
CA ILE A 5 -16.13 5.54 17.19
C ILE A 5 -17.41 5.31 18.02
N ASP A 6 -18.20 6.36 18.25
CA ASP A 6 -19.43 6.30 19.05
C ASP A 6 -20.41 5.23 18.52
N ARG A 7 -20.44 5.00 17.20
CA ARG A 7 -21.33 4.03 16.58
C ARG A 7 -20.88 2.58 16.74
N PHE A 8 -19.57 2.33 16.80
CA PHE A 8 -19.01 0.97 16.74
C PHE A 8 -18.25 0.56 18.01
N GLN A 9 -18.02 1.46 18.95
CA GLN A 9 -17.24 1.21 20.18
C GLN A 9 -17.80 0.03 20.98
N ASP A 10 -19.12 -0.07 21.10
CA ASP A 10 -19.76 -1.13 21.90
C ASP A 10 -19.64 -2.51 21.25
N HIS A 11 -19.58 -2.57 19.92
CA HIS A 11 -19.55 -3.83 19.15
C HIS A 11 -18.13 -4.27 18.75
N ALA A 12 -17.22 -3.33 18.55
CA ALA A 12 -15.86 -3.58 18.07
C ALA A 12 -14.83 -2.64 18.72
N PRO A 13 -14.70 -2.65 20.05
CA PRO A 13 -13.87 -1.68 20.78
C PRO A 13 -12.40 -1.71 20.34
N LYS A 14 -11.85 -2.91 20.16
CA LYS A 14 -10.46 -3.10 19.69
C LYS A 14 -10.22 -2.56 18.28
N ALA A 15 -11.23 -2.64 17.41
CA ALA A 15 -11.09 -2.10 16.05
C ALA A 15 -11.11 -0.56 16.07
N MET A 16 -11.89 0.04 16.98
CA MET A 16 -11.94 1.49 17.14
C MET A 16 -10.66 2.04 17.77
N GLU A 17 -10.08 1.34 18.74
CA GLU A 17 -8.76 1.67 19.31
C GLU A 17 -7.67 1.70 18.23
N ILE A 18 -7.57 0.65 17.41
CA ILE A 18 -6.62 0.60 16.28
C ILE A 18 -6.87 1.73 15.28
N LEU A 19 -8.14 2.03 14.98
CA LEU A 19 -8.50 3.09 14.05
C LEU A 19 -8.11 4.47 14.59
N ASP A 20 -8.28 4.72 15.89
CA ASP A 20 -7.92 5.98 16.55
C ASP A 20 -6.40 6.17 16.58
N GLU A 21 -5.66 5.14 17.02
CA GLU A 21 -4.19 5.15 17.04
C GLU A 21 -3.58 5.30 15.64
N GLY A 22 -4.17 4.66 14.63
CA GLY A 22 -3.67 4.62 13.25
C GLY A 22 -4.33 5.63 12.30
N PHE A 23 -5.13 6.56 12.80
CA PHE A 23 -5.95 7.43 11.96
C PHE A 23 -5.12 8.28 11.00
N ASP A 24 -4.10 8.95 11.53
CA ASP A 24 -3.24 9.86 10.77
C ASP A 24 -2.54 9.14 9.61
N ASP A 25 -2.06 7.93 9.84
CA ASP A 25 -1.47 7.08 8.81
C ASP A 25 -2.50 6.64 7.77
N ALA A 26 -3.70 6.26 8.20
CA ALA A 26 -4.78 5.84 7.31
C ALA A 26 -5.24 6.96 6.38
N VAL A 27 -5.22 8.21 6.84
CA VAL A 27 -5.65 9.38 6.05
C VAL A 27 -4.52 10.07 5.30
N ALA A 28 -3.26 9.71 5.54
CA ALA A 28 -2.09 10.27 4.83
C ALA A 28 -2.24 10.19 3.30
N VAL A 29 -2.94 9.16 2.80
CA VAL A 29 -3.25 8.99 1.38
C VAL A 29 -4.01 10.19 0.77
N LEU A 30 -4.79 10.92 1.57
CA LEU A 30 -5.54 12.09 1.12
C LEU A 30 -4.64 13.28 0.76
N MET A 31 -3.39 13.28 1.25
CA MET A 31 -2.39 14.28 0.87
C MET A 31 -1.90 14.11 -0.57
N LEU A 32 -2.11 12.95 -1.20
CA LEU A 32 -1.78 12.69 -2.60
C LEU A 32 -2.77 13.37 -3.56
N PRO A 33 -2.40 13.63 -4.82
CA PRO A 33 -3.34 14.10 -5.83
C PRO A 33 -4.46 13.09 -6.07
N ALA A 34 -5.66 13.57 -6.41
CA ALA A 34 -6.86 12.75 -6.54
C ALA A 34 -6.70 11.49 -7.44
N PRO A 35 -6.00 11.56 -8.60
CA PRO A 35 -5.78 10.39 -9.46
C PRO A 35 -5.06 9.23 -8.79
N TYR A 36 -4.22 9.50 -7.79
CA TYR A 36 -3.38 8.50 -7.13
C TYR A 36 -4.05 7.84 -5.94
N ARG A 37 -4.96 8.55 -5.26
CA ARG A 37 -5.60 8.11 -4.01
C ARG A 37 -6.31 6.76 -4.14
N VAL A 38 -6.98 6.54 -5.27
CA VAL A 38 -7.80 5.32 -5.48
C VAL A 38 -6.93 4.07 -5.45
N LYS A 39 -5.76 4.12 -6.10
CA LYS A 39 -4.86 2.96 -6.18
C LYS A 39 -4.09 2.77 -4.87
N THR A 40 -3.67 3.85 -4.22
CA THR A 40 -2.90 3.80 -2.97
C THR A 40 -3.72 3.47 -1.73
N ARG A 41 -5.03 3.77 -1.69
CA ARG A 41 -5.88 3.45 -0.53
C ARG A 41 -6.32 1.98 -0.45
N THR A 42 -6.04 1.19 -1.48
CA THR A 42 -6.50 -0.21 -1.57
C THR A 42 -5.34 -1.18 -1.45
N THR A 43 -5.59 -2.31 -0.82
CA THR A 43 -4.62 -3.41 -0.62
C THR A 43 -4.72 -4.50 -1.70
N ASN A 44 -5.62 -4.36 -2.67
CA ASN A 44 -5.95 -5.37 -3.70
C ASN A 44 -4.71 -5.98 -4.37
N ALA A 45 -3.73 -5.16 -4.75
CA ALA A 45 -2.53 -5.65 -5.44
C ALA A 45 -1.67 -6.56 -4.53
N VAL A 46 -1.50 -6.15 -3.27
CA VAL A 46 -0.75 -6.90 -2.26
C VAL A 46 -1.49 -8.17 -1.85
N GLU A 47 -2.81 -8.08 -1.66
CA GLU A 47 -3.65 -9.24 -1.33
C GLU A 47 -3.67 -10.28 -2.45
N ARG A 48 -3.71 -9.85 -3.71
CA ARG A 48 -3.62 -10.75 -4.87
C ARG A 48 -2.25 -11.45 -4.90
N LEU A 49 -1.16 -10.72 -4.66
CA LEU A 49 0.18 -11.30 -4.59
C LEU A 49 0.31 -12.31 -3.44
N ASN A 50 -0.16 -11.95 -2.24
CA ASN A 50 -0.14 -12.82 -1.07
C ASN A 50 -0.99 -14.08 -1.27
N SER A 51 -2.14 -13.95 -1.93
CA SER A 51 -2.99 -15.10 -2.27
C SER A 51 -2.28 -16.07 -3.20
N GLU A 52 -1.51 -15.56 -4.16
CA GLU A 52 -0.76 -16.38 -5.11
C GLU A 52 0.46 -17.07 -4.45
N ILE A 53 1.11 -16.41 -3.49
CA ILE A 53 2.11 -17.04 -2.62
C ILE A 53 1.48 -18.19 -1.83
N ARG A 54 0.37 -17.93 -1.13
CA ARG A 54 -0.35 -18.95 -0.34
C ARG A 54 -0.82 -20.12 -1.20
N ARG A 55 -1.22 -19.87 -2.44
CA ARG A 55 -1.63 -20.92 -3.39
C ARG A 55 -0.47 -21.87 -3.71
N ARG A 56 0.74 -21.35 -3.98
CA ARG A 56 1.93 -22.18 -4.25
C ARG A 56 2.45 -22.88 -3.00
N GLU A 57 2.43 -22.20 -1.86
CA GLU A 57 2.80 -22.76 -0.55
C GLU A 57 1.92 -23.97 -0.19
N ARG A 58 0.60 -23.86 -0.37
CA ARG A 58 -0.38 -24.90 0.01
C ARG A 58 -0.12 -26.26 -0.63
N VAL A 59 0.47 -26.29 -1.82
CA VAL A 59 0.81 -27.55 -2.51
C VAL A 59 2.01 -28.24 -1.85
N ILE A 60 2.98 -27.47 -1.36
CA ILE A 60 4.24 -28.00 -0.82
C ILE A 60 4.05 -28.53 0.60
N ARG A 61 3.17 -27.90 1.40
CA ARG A 61 2.85 -28.21 2.81
C ARG A 61 4.02 -28.06 3.79
N ILE A 62 5.16 -28.69 3.53
CA ILE A 62 6.37 -28.66 4.38
C ILE A 62 7.59 -28.44 3.48
N PHE A 63 8.38 -27.42 3.79
CA PHE A 63 9.62 -27.14 3.06
C PHE A 63 10.81 -27.89 3.70
N PRO A 64 11.75 -28.40 2.89
CA PRO A 64 12.92 -29.12 3.41
C PRO A 64 13.95 -28.20 4.07
N ASN A 65 13.98 -26.90 3.72
CA ASN A 65 14.82 -25.86 4.33
C ASN A 65 14.33 -24.46 3.92
N ARG A 66 14.90 -23.43 4.56
CA ARG A 66 14.59 -22.02 4.29
C ARG A 66 14.95 -21.58 2.86
N GLU A 67 16.08 -22.05 2.33
CA GLU A 67 16.52 -21.70 0.97
C GLU A 67 15.52 -22.14 -0.11
N SER A 68 14.84 -23.27 0.10
CA SER A 68 13.77 -23.73 -0.79
C SER A 68 12.56 -22.78 -0.80
N VAL A 69 12.23 -22.16 0.34
CA VAL A 69 11.18 -21.13 0.42
C VAL A 69 11.60 -19.89 -0.36
N TYR A 70 12.84 -19.42 -0.16
CA TYR A 70 13.37 -18.25 -0.86
C TYR A 70 13.37 -18.44 -2.38
N ARG A 71 13.76 -19.62 -2.88
CA ARG A 71 13.69 -19.91 -4.31
C ARG A 71 12.27 -19.87 -4.86
N LEU A 72 11.30 -20.46 -4.16
CA LEU A 72 9.90 -20.45 -4.61
C LEU A 72 9.32 -19.04 -4.64
N ILE A 73 9.43 -18.33 -3.52
CA ILE A 73 8.88 -16.97 -3.41
C ILE A 73 9.62 -16.05 -4.36
N GLY A 74 10.94 -16.13 -4.42
CA GLY A 74 11.78 -15.35 -5.33
C GLY A 74 11.37 -15.56 -6.80
N ALA A 75 11.26 -16.81 -7.25
CA ALA A 75 10.82 -17.12 -8.61
C ALA A 75 9.42 -16.56 -8.92
N LEU A 76 8.47 -16.67 -7.97
CA LEU A 76 7.14 -16.09 -8.13
C LEU A 76 7.18 -14.55 -8.23
N LEU A 77 7.97 -13.90 -7.38
CA LEU A 77 8.09 -12.44 -7.40
C LEU A 77 8.74 -11.96 -8.70
N MET A 78 9.74 -12.66 -9.22
CA MET A 78 10.34 -12.38 -10.53
C MET A 78 9.30 -12.50 -11.66
N GLU A 79 8.52 -13.59 -11.69
CA GLU A 79 7.44 -13.78 -12.67
C GLU A 79 6.40 -12.65 -12.58
N GLN A 80 6.06 -12.19 -11.37
CA GLN A 80 5.10 -11.12 -11.17
C GLN A 80 5.66 -9.74 -11.59
N ASP A 81 6.93 -9.49 -11.34
CA ASP A 81 7.63 -8.27 -11.75
C ASP A 81 7.65 -8.16 -13.28
N GLU A 82 8.04 -9.23 -13.98
CA GLU A 82 8.01 -9.29 -15.44
C GLU A 82 6.61 -9.00 -16.01
N LYS A 83 5.56 -9.58 -15.40
CA LYS A 83 4.16 -9.31 -15.80
C LYS A 83 3.76 -7.85 -15.60
N TRP A 84 4.25 -7.20 -14.54
CA TRP A 84 3.97 -5.79 -14.30
C TRP A 84 4.75 -4.89 -15.25
N ALA A 85 6.00 -5.25 -15.59
CA ALA A 85 6.82 -4.52 -16.54
C ALA A 85 6.25 -4.57 -17.97
N MET A 86 5.66 -5.71 -18.37
CA MET A 86 5.05 -5.89 -19.70
C MET A 86 3.58 -5.48 -19.78
N GLY A 87 2.94 -5.24 -18.64
CA GLY A 87 1.51 -4.92 -18.55
C GLY A 87 1.20 -3.44 -18.77
N ASN A 88 -0.08 -3.10 -18.61
CA ASN A 88 -0.51 -1.69 -18.62
C ASN A 88 0.10 -0.93 -17.44
N ILE A 89 0.46 0.33 -17.67
CA ILE A 89 1.02 1.23 -16.66
C ILE A 89 0.04 1.34 -15.49
N TYR A 90 0.39 0.69 -14.37
CA TYR A 90 -0.44 0.68 -13.18
C TYR A 90 -0.37 2.02 -12.42
N PHE A 91 0.76 2.72 -12.46
CA PHE A 91 0.93 4.07 -11.91
C PHE A 91 1.67 4.95 -12.93
N ASP A 92 0.96 5.87 -13.58
CA ASP A 92 1.64 6.91 -14.34
C ASP A 92 2.19 7.94 -13.36
N MET A 93 3.51 8.04 -13.26
CA MET A 93 4.18 8.93 -12.32
C MET A 93 4.40 10.35 -12.88
N THR A 94 3.97 10.64 -14.11
CA THR A 94 4.23 11.92 -14.78
C THR A 94 3.59 13.09 -14.02
N GLU A 95 2.28 13.03 -13.77
CA GLU A 95 1.54 14.06 -13.04
C GLU A 95 2.02 14.16 -11.58
N PHE A 96 2.26 13.03 -10.92
CA PHE A 96 2.81 12.99 -9.56
C PHE A 96 4.15 13.71 -9.45
N LYS A 97 5.07 13.46 -10.40
CA LYS A 97 6.39 14.12 -10.42
C LYS A 97 6.24 15.64 -10.56
N HIS A 98 5.30 16.11 -11.40
CA HIS A 98 5.01 17.54 -11.53
C HIS A 98 4.45 18.12 -10.23
N TRP A 99 3.40 17.51 -9.68
CA TRP A 99 2.81 17.90 -8.40
C TRP A 99 3.85 17.98 -7.27
N ARG A 100 4.74 16.98 -7.18
CA ARG A 100 5.79 16.94 -6.15
C ARG A 100 6.78 18.09 -6.30
N LYS A 101 7.22 18.40 -7.53
CA LYS A 101 8.14 19.51 -7.80
C LYS A 101 7.54 20.84 -7.35
N GLU A 102 6.26 21.08 -7.65
CA GLU A 102 5.57 22.31 -7.25
C GLU A 102 5.44 22.43 -5.72
N ARG A 103 5.13 21.33 -5.02
CA ARG A 103 5.11 21.32 -3.54
C ARG A 103 6.46 21.62 -2.90
N VAL A 104 7.54 21.05 -3.44
CA VAL A 104 8.90 21.30 -2.92
C VAL A 104 9.31 22.76 -3.11
N LYS A 105 9.01 23.34 -4.28
CA LYS A 105 9.24 24.78 -4.53
C LYS A 105 8.46 25.67 -3.56
N ALA A 106 7.18 25.37 -3.35
CA ALA A 106 6.34 26.14 -2.44
C ALA A 106 6.86 26.08 -0.99
N SER A 107 7.28 24.90 -0.52
CA SER A 107 7.88 24.73 0.81
C SER A 107 9.15 25.57 0.98
N ASN A 108 10.07 25.52 0.01
CA ASN A 108 11.31 26.30 0.05
C ASN A 108 11.07 27.81 0.02
N LYS A 109 9.99 28.28 -0.61
CA LYS A 109 9.62 29.71 -0.60
C LYS A 109 9.15 30.15 0.79
N VAL A 110 8.37 29.32 1.48
CA VAL A 110 7.90 29.61 2.85
C VAL A 110 9.08 29.68 3.83
N VAL A 111 10.02 28.74 3.76
CA VAL A 111 11.20 28.70 4.64
C VAL A 111 12.15 29.90 4.43
N ARG A 112 12.13 30.54 3.26
CA ARG A 112 12.97 31.71 2.96
C ARG A 112 12.33 33.05 3.36
N LEU A 113 11.06 33.06 3.72
CA LEU A 113 10.29 34.27 4.04
C LEU A 113 10.02 34.44 5.54
N GLY A 114 10.32 33.42 6.36
CA GLY A 114 10.32 33.48 7.83
C GLY A 114 11.73 33.47 8.37
#